data_AF-A0AB39AW15-F1
#
_entry.id   AF-A0AB39AW15-F1
#
_cell.length_a   1.000
_cell.length_b   1.000
_cell.length_c   1.000
_cell.angle_alpha   90.00
_cell.angle_beta   90.00
_cell.angle_gamma   90.00
#
_symmetry.space_group_name_H-M   'P 1'
#
loop_
_entity.id
_entity.type
_entity.pdbx_description
1 polymer ?
#
loop_
_entity_poly.entity_id
_entity_poly.type
_entity_poly.pdbx_seq_one_letter_code
_entity_poly.pdbx_strand_id
1 'polypeptide(L)' 'MRKLIALLSTSLLLSTNAAYADECTLNIDANDMMQFSTKTLSAPKSCKQVTVKLRAC' A
#
# COMPACT_ATOMS: atom_id res chain seq x y z
N MET A 1 -7.03 -9.40 -47.69
CA MET A 1 -7.03 -8.40 -46.60
C MET A 1 -7.60 -9.03 -45.32
N ARG A 2 -6.85 -9.92 -44.66
CA ARG A 2 -7.24 -10.59 -43.40
C ARG A 2 -6.18 -10.46 -42.29
N LYS A 3 -5.14 -9.65 -42.52
CA LYS A 3 -3.99 -9.51 -41.60
C LYS A 3 -3.98 -8.21 -40.78
N LEU A 4 -5.07 -7.43 -40.81
CA LEU A 4 -5.15 -6.13 -40.13
C LEU A 4 -6.02 -6.15 -38.85
N ILE A 5 -6.60 -7.29 -38.47
CA ILE A 5 -7.42 -7.41 -37.24
C ILE A 5 -6.64 -8.10 -36.10
N ALA A 6 -5.45 -8.64 -36.38
CA ALA A 6 -4.70 -9.46 -35.41
C ALA A 6 -3.62 -8.70 -34.62
N LEU A 7 -3.71 -7.37 -34.49
CA LEU A 7 -2.68 -6.53 -33.86
C LEU A 7 -3.20 -5.63 -32.72
N LEU A 8 -4.46 -5.77 -32.31
CA LEU A 8 -5.07 -4.89 -31.30
C LEU A 8 -5.48 -5.63 -30.01
N SER A 9 -4.81 -6.73 -29.66
CA SER A 9 -5.27 -7.61 -28.57
C SER A 9 -4.22 -8.03 -27.54
N THR A 10 -3.06 -7.35 -27.44
CA THR A 10 -1.96 -7.89 -26.60
C THR A 10 -1.22 -6.89 -25.73
N SER A 11 -1.79 -5.71 -25.43
CA SER A 11 -1.08 -4.76 -24.57
C SER A 11 -2.02 -4.06 -23.60
N LEU A 12 -2.57 -4.81 -22.65
CA LEU A 12 -3.01 -4.21 -21.38
C LEU A 12 -3.04 -5.21 -20.21
N LEU A 13 -2.06 -6.10 -20.13
CA LEU A 13 -1.66 -6.66 -18.85
C LEU A 13 -0.68 -5.66 -18.21
N LEU A 14 -1.18 -4.46 -17.86
CA LEU A 14 -0.49 -3.64 -16.87
C LEU A 14 -0.62 -4.41 -15.57
N SER A 15 0.40 -5.23 -15.32
CA SER A 15 0.76 -5.75 -14.02
C SER A 15 0.51 -4.65 -12.99
N THR A 16 -0.58 -4.79 -12.25
CA THR A 16 -0.80 -4.09 -11.00
C THR A 16 0.32 -4.59 -10.09
N ASN A 17 1.48 -3.96 -10.20
CA ASN A 17 2.45 -3.91 -9.11
C ASN A 17 1.72 -3.12 -8.02
N ALA A 18 0.80 -3.81 -7.33
CA ALA A 18 0.37 -3.41 -6.02
C ALA A 18 1.68 -3.33 -5.25
N ALA A 19 2.20 -2.12 -5.13
CA ALA A 19 3.28 -1.84 -4.21
C ALA A 19 2.80 -2.45 -2.90
N TYR A 20 3.41 -3.56 -2.49
CA TYR A 20 3.08 -4.25 -1.26
C TYR A 20 3.54 -3.35 -0.12
N ALA A 21 2.79 -2.27 0.10
CA ALA A 21 2.74 -1.61 1.38
C ALA A 21 2.28 -2.70 2.33
N ASP A 22 3.16 -3.10 3.26
CA ASP A 22 2.84 -4.07 4.29
C ASP A 22 1.68 -3.51 5.10
N GLU A 23 0.47 -3.97 4.78
CA GLU A 23 -0.79 -3.51 5.35
C GLU A 23 -0.89 -3.78 6.86
N CYS A 24 0.00 -4.63 7.38
CA CYS A 24 0.13 -4.94 8.79
C CYS A 24 1.23 -4.12 9.48
N THR A 25 1.98 -3.30 8.74
CA THR A 25 2.89 -2.31 9.31
C THR A 25 2.22 -0.93 9.37
N LEU A 26 2.03 -0.42 10.58
CA LEU A 26 1.41 0.86 10.85
C LEU A 26 2.47 1.88 11.27
N ASN A 27 2.54 3.00 10.56
CA ASN A 27 3.45 4.09 10.88
C ASN A 27 2.74 5.16 11.70
N ILE A 28 3.40 5.65 12.75
CA ILE A 28 2.94 6.76 13.57
C ILE A 28 4.14 7.66 13.91
N ASP A 29 3.91 8.97 13.92
CA ASP A 29 4.95 9.96 14.21
C ASP A 29 4.60 10.68 15.50
N ALA A 30 5.60 10.99 16.32
CA ALA A 30 5.49 11.83 17.51
C ALA A 30 6.32 13.10 17.34
N ASN A 31 5.85 14.21 17.93
CA ASN A 31 6.55 15.49 17.91
C ASN A 31 6.73 16.07 19.33
N ASP A 32 7.59 17.10 19.44
CA ASP A 32 7.89 17.84 20.68
C ASP A 32 6.68 18.56 21.29
N MET A 33 5.59 18.71 20.53
CA MET A 33 4.34 19.27 21.02
C MET A 33 3.46 18.22 21.73
N MET A 34 4.02 17.02 22.01
CA MET A 34 3.32 15.89 22.61
C MET A 34 2.11 15.43 21.80
N GLN A 35 2.24 15.42 20.46
CA GLN A 35 1.18 14.98 19.56
C GLN A 35 1.64 13.81 18.69
N PHE A 36 0.72 12.87 18.48
CA PHE A 36 0.87 11.84 17.46
C PHE A 36 0.23 12.29 16.14
N SER A 37 0.77 11.81 15.01
CA SER A 37 0.26 12.14 13.66
C SER A 37 -1.16 11.62 13.38
N THR A 38 -1.61 10.58 14.10
CA THR A 38 -3.00 10.10 14.05
C THR A 38 -3.48 9.70 15.45
N LYS A 39 -4.80 9.79 15.67
CA LYS A 39 -5.46 9.38 16.91
C LYS A 39 -5.93 7.93 16.89
N THR A 40 -6.01 7.32 15.70
CA THR A 40 -6.52 5.96 15.51
C THR A 40 -5.65 5.21 14.51
N LEU A 41 -5.34 3.97 14.84
CA LEU A 41 -4.68 3.00 13.96
C LEU A 41 -5.64 1.85 13.70
N SER A 42 -5.65 1.34 12.47
CA SER A 42 -6.48 0.20 12.06
C SER A 42 -5.64 -0.78 11.27
N ALA A 43 -5.83 -2.07 11.53
CA ALA A 43 -5.21 -3.15 10.79
C ALA A 43 -6.29 -4.09 10.24
N PRO A 44 -6.09 -4.66 9.05
CA PRO A 44 -6.96 -5.70 8.51
C PRO A 44 -7.05 -6.93 9.44
N LYS A 45 -8.22 -7.59 9.46
CA LYS A 45 -8.42 -8.84 10.22
C LYS A 45 -7.56 -10.01 9.71
N SER A 46 -7.04 -9.92 8.49
CA SER A 46 -6.14 -10.91 7.90
C SER A 46 -4.74 -10.90 8.52
N CYS A 47 -4.35 -9.80 9.20
CA CYS A 47 -3.04 -9.67 9.81
C CYS A 47 -2.88 -10.62 11.01
N LYS A 48 -1.98 -11.59 10.89
CA LYS A 48 -1.59 -12.47 12.02
C LYS A 48 -0.71 -11.76 13.04
N GLN A 49 0.08 -10.79 12.58
CA GLN A 49 0.94 -9.93 13.38
C GLN A 49 0.85 -8.51 12.83
N VAL A 50 0.79 -7.53 13.72
CA VAL A 50 0.79 -6.10 13.38
C VAL A 50 2.07 -5.49 13.93
N THR A 51 2.79 -4.77 13.09
CA THR A 51 4.02 -4.04 13.45
C THR A 51 3.72 -2.56 13.52
N VAL A 52 4.02 -1.90 14.63
CA VAL A 52 3.89 -0.44 14.74
C VAL A 52 5.28 0.19 14.71
N LYS A 53 5.51 1.08 13.74
CA LYS A 53 6.75 1.84 13.60
C LYS A 53 6.52 3.27 14.06
N LEU A 54 7.11 3.62 15.20
CA LEU A 54 7.15 4.98 15.71
C LEU A 54 8.36 5.71 15.13
N ARG A 55 8.16 6.92 14.61
CA ARG A 55 9.24 7.89 14.39
C ARG A 55 9.06 9.04 15.37
N ALA A 56 10.10 9.34 16.13
CA ALA A 56 10.18 10.55 16.94
C ALA A 56 11.20 11.46 16.26
N CYS A 57 10.79 12.70 15.98
CA CYS A 57 11.68 13.79 15.59
C CYS A 57 11.94 14.66 16.81
#